data_AF-A0A2V4B6I7-F1
#
_entry.id   AF-A0A2V4B6I7-F1
#
_cell.length_a   1.000
_cell.length_b   1.000
_cell.length_c   1.000
_cell.angle_alpha   90.00
_cell.angle_beta   90.00
_cell.angle_gamma   90.00
#
_symmetry.space_group_name_H-M   'P 1'
#
loop_
_entity.id
_entity.type
_entity.pdbx_description
1 polymer ?
#
loop_
_entity_poly.entity_id
_entity_poly.type
_entity_poly.pdbx_seq_one_letter_code
_entity_poly.pdbx_strand_id
1 'polypeptide(L)'
;MTGYRVDPQTLRSAAGQIADAIGGADKLELEKIAENGKVFGNDAVSGSLSAFCTTWELAKGILQQRSASAGEALDSAATAYENREDQNTMPQPSPSPGPAPQEVP
;
A
#
# COMPACT_ATOMS: atom_id res chain seq x y z
N MET A 1 -11.60 16.24 21.19
CA MET A 1 -11.04 16.12 19.82
C MET A 1 -11.15 14.67 19.42
N THR A 2 -11.98 14.34 18.43
CA THR A 2 -12.19 12.97 17.97
C THR A 2 -10.97 12.55 17.16
N GLY A 3 -10.02 11.91 17.85
CA GLY A 3 -8.82 11.35 17.24
C GLY A 3 -9.23 10.23 16.30
N TYR A 4 -9.09 10.46 14.99
CA TYR A 4 -9.12 9.40 14.00
C TYR A 4 -7.90 8.49 14.24
N ARG A 5 -8.02 7.56 15.19
CA ARG A 5 -7.12 6.41 15.32
C ARG A 5 -7.53 5.42 14.25
N VAL A 6 -6.87 5.49 13.10
CA VAL A 6 -6.92 4.39 12.15
C VAL A 6 -6.08 3.28 12.75
N ASP A 7 -6.65 2.08 12.83
CA ASP A 7 -5.96 0.89 13.30
C ASP A 7 -4.82 0.53 12.33
N PRO A 8 -3.55 0.43 12.81
CA PRO A 8 -2.40 0.04 11.98
C PRO A 8 -2.62 -1.26 11.21
N GLN A 9 -3.34 -2.22 11.78
CA GLN A 9 -3.62 -3.49 11.13
C GLN A 9 -4.58 -3.33 9.94
N THR A 10 -5.54 -2.42 10.03
CA THR A 10 -6.42 -2.05 8.92
C THR A 10 -5.63 -1.44 7.76
N LEU A 11 -4.63 -0.59 8.04
CA LEU A 11 -3.75 -0.01 7.00
C LEU A 11 -2.91 -1.08 6.29
N ARG A 12 -2.32 -2.01 7.05
CA ARG A 12 -1.55 -3.12 6.47
C ARG A 12 -2.43 -4.08 5.67
N SER A 13 -3.64 -4.34 6.15
CA SER A 13 -4.62 -5.17 5.42
C SER A 13 -5.00 -4.52 4.09
N ALA A 14 -5.21 -3.20 4.07
CA ALA A 14 -5.47 -2.47 2.83
C ALA A 14 -4.27 -2.52 1.86
N ALA A 15 -3.04 -2.42 2.35
CA ALA A 15 -1.84 -2.57 1.54
C ALA A 15 -1.75 -3.98 0.91
N GLY A 16 -2.05 -5.03 1.69
CA GLY A 16 -2.11 -6.40 1.20
C GLY A 16 -3.19 -6.61 0.13
N GLN A 17 -4.39 -6.07 0.34
CA GLN A 17 -5.48 -6.15 -0.64
C GLN A 17 -5.13 -5.46 -1.97
N ILE A 18 -4.44 -4.32 -1.91
CA ILE A 18 -3.92 -3.64 -3.09
C ILE A 18 -2.92 -4.54 -3.83
N ALA A 19 -1.99 -5.17 -3.11
CA ALA A 19 -1.02 -6.09 -3.72
C ALA A 19 -1.71 -7.31 -4.37
N ASP A 20 -2.69 -7.92 -3.70
CA ASP A 20 -3.42 -9.09 -4.20
C ASP A 20 -4.21 -8.78 -5.48
N ALA A 21 -4.88 -7.64 -5.53
CA ALA A 21 -5.63 -7.21 -6.72
C ALA A 21 -4.71 -7.08 -7.95
N ILE A 22 -3.49 -6.61 -7.76
CA ILE A 22 -2.48 -6.49 -8.80
C ILE A 22 -1.89 -7.84 -9.19
N GLY A 23 -1.65 -8.72 -8.22
CA GLY A 23 -1.23 -10.10 -8.50
C GLY A 23 -2.24 -10.86 -9.37
N GLY A 24 -3.53 -10.53 -9.28
CA GLY A 24 -4.56 -11.03 -10.19
C GLY A 24 -4.41 -10.54 -11.64
N ALA A 25 -4.07 -9.26 -11.83
CA ALA A 25 -3.83 -8.68 -13.15
C ALA A 25 -2.57 -9.24 -13.83
N ASP A 26 -1.57 -9.66 -13.05
CA ASP A 26 -0.32 -10.26 -13.55
C ASP A 26 -0.51 -11.67 -14.12
N LYS A 27 -1.51 -12.41 -13.63
CA LYS A 27 -1.84 -13.76 -14.11
C LYS A 27 -2.50 -13.78 -15.49
N LEU A 28 -2.91 -12.62 -16.01
CA LEU A 28 -3.49 -12.52 -17.35
C LEU A 28 -2.37 -12.50 -18.40
N GLU A 29 -2.02 -13.67 -18.92
CA GLU A 29 -1.04 -13.83 -19.99
C GLU A 29 -1.66 -13.50 -21.37
N LEU A 30 -2.06 -12.24 -21.57
CA LEU A 30 -2.70 -11.80 -22.81
C LEU A 30 -1.78 -11.91 -24.03
N GLU A 31 -0.46 -11.90 -23.85
CA GLU A 31 0.52 -12.13 -24.92
C GLU A 31 0.34 -13.52 -25.55
N LYS A 32 0.04 -14.56 -24.76
CA LYS A 32 -0.26 -15.91 -25.26
C LYS A 32 -1.52 -15.95 -26.12
N ILE A 33 -2.46 -15.04 -25.87
CA ILE A 33 -3.67 -14.88 -26.69
C ILE A 33 -3.32 -14.20 -28.02
N ALA A 34 -2.42 -13.22 -28.00
CA ALA A 34 -1.93 -12.55 -29.21
C ALA A 34 -1.05 -13.44 -30.09
N GLU A 35 -0.25 -14.36 -29.52
CA GLU A 35 0.55 -15.35 -30.27
C GLU A 35 -0.31 -16.27 -31.15
N ASN A 36 -1.57 -16.50 -30.75
CA ASN A 36 -2.56 -17.22 -31.54
C ASN A 36 -3.24 -16.35 -32.62
N GLY A 37 -2.76 -15.13 -32.89
CA GLY A 37 -3.36 -14.18 -33.82
C GLY A 37 -3.63 -14.76 -35.23
N LYS A 38 -2.74 -15.65 -35.71
CA LYS A 38 -2.93 -16.35 -37.00
C LYS A 38 -4.19 -17.21 -37.05
N VAL A 39 -4.76 -17.60 -35.91
CA VAL A 39 -6.02 -18.36 -35.82
C VAL A 39 -7.22 -17.52 -36.30
N PHE A 40 -7.15 -16.19 -36.21
CA PHE A 40 -8.27 -15.32 -36.60
C PHE A 40 -8.43 -15.17 -38.12
N GLY A 41 -7.44 -15.60 -38.93
CA GLY A 41 -7.51 -15.52 -40.39
C GLY A 41 -7.66 -14.08 -40.95
N ASN A 42 -7.42 -13.07 -40.11
CA ASN A 42 -7.61 -11.66 -40.43
C ASN A 42 -6.51 -10.82 -39.77
N ASP A 43 -5.72 -10.14 -40.59
CA ASP A 43 -4.57 -9.35 -40.13
C ASP A 43 -4.98 -8.11 -39.33
N ALA A 44 -6.14 -7.51 -39.63
CA ALA A 44 -6.64 -6.33 -38.91
C ALA A 44 -7.10 -6.67 -37.49
N VAL A 45 -7.76 -7.82 -37.32
CA VAL A 45 -8.14 -8.33 -35.99
C VAL A 45 -6.89 -8.69 -35.18
N SER A 46 -5.94 -9.39 -35.80
CA SER A 46 -4.67 -9.75 -35.17
C SER A 46 -3.86 -8.53 -34.73
N GLY A 47 -3.77 -7.51 -35.59
CA GLY A 47 -3.11 -6.25 -35.28
C GLY A 47 -3.79 -5.49 -34.15
N SER A 48 -5.12 -5.45 -34.13
CA SER A 48 -5.90 -4.81 -33.07
C SER A 48 -5.72 -5.51 -31.72
N LEU A 49 -5.71 -6.84 -31.71
CA LEU A 49 -5.45 -7.64 -30.51
C LEU A 49 -4.01 -7.42 -30.01
N SER A 50 -3.02 -7.42 -30.90
CA SER A 50 -1.63 -7.14 -30.54
C SER A 50 -1.48 -5.75 -29.90
N ALA A 51 -2.10 -4.72 -30.47
CA ALA A 51 -2.06 -3.36 -29.93
C ALA A 51 -2.74 -3.27 -28.56
N PHE A 52 -3.85 -4.00 -28.36
CA PHE A 52 -4.51 -4.11 -27.07
C PHE A 52 -3.59 -4.77 -26.03
N CYS A 53 -2.96 -5.91 -26.35
CA CYS A 53 -2.03 -6.60 -25.45
C CYS A 53 -0.85 -5.71 -25.05
N THR A 54 -0.23 -5.00 -26.00
CA THR A 54 0.85 -4.04 -25.69
C THR A 54 0.38 -2.91 -24.76
N THR A 55 -0.81 -2.37 -25.01
CA THR A 55 -1.39 -1.30 -24.17
C THR A 55 -1.72 -1.81 -22.77
N TRP A 56 -2.23 -3.04 -22.66
CA TRP A 56 -2.51 -3.68 -21.39
C TRP A 56 -1.25 -3.87 -20.56
N GLU A 57 -0.16 -4.38 -21.15
CA GLU A 57 1.12 -4.56 -20.44
C GLU A 57 1.67 -3.24 -19.89
N LEU A 58 1.58 -2.16 -20.66
CA LEU A 58 1.94 -0.81 -20.20
C LEU A 58 1.05 -0.36 -19.03
N ALA A 59 -0.27 -0.50 -19.16
CA ALA A 59 -1.21 -0.12 -18.12
C ALA A 59 -1.00 -0.93 -16.84
N LYS A 60 -0.73 -2.23 -16.97
CA LYS A 60 -0.39 -3.13 -15.86
C LYS A 60 0.86 -2.67 -15.13
N GLY A 61 1.93 -2.32 -15.84
CA GLY A 61 3.16 -1.81 -15.23
C GLY A 61 2.95 -0.51 -14.45
N ILE A 62 2.17 0.43 -15.01
CA ILE A 62 1.80 1.68 -14.32
C ILE A 62 1.01 1.36 -13.04
N LEU A 63 0.02 0.46 -13.16
CA LEU A 63 -0.83 0.09 -12.03
C LEU A 63 -0.02 -0.62 -10.92
N GLN A 64 0.90 -1.52 -11.29
CA GLN A 64 1.84 -2.16 -10.37
C GLN A 64 2.66 -1.14 -9.60
N GLN A 65 3.27 -0.17 -10.30
CA GLN A 65 4.08 0.87 -9.66
C GLN A 65 3.26 1.76 -8.72
N ARG A 66 2.05 2.16 -9.12
CA ARG A 66 1.18 3.00 -8.30
C ARG A 66 0.68 2.25 -7.06
N SER A 67 0.34 0.98 -7.21
CA SER A 67 -0.10 0.12 -6.12
C SER A 67 1.02 -0.16 -5.11
N ALA A 68 2.26 -0.39 -5.57
CA ALA A 68 3.41 -0.53 -4.69
C ALA A 68 3.62 0.74 -3.85
N SER A 69 3.62 1.91 -4.50
CA SER A 69 3.74 3.21 -3.81
C SER A 69 2.61 3.46 -2.80
N ALA A 70 1.38 3.07 -3.13
CA ALA A 70 0.25 3.15 -2.19
C ALA A 70 0.41 2.20 -1.00
N GLY A 71 0.86 0.97 -1.22
CA GLY A 71 1.16 0.00 -0.18
C GLY A 71 2.24 0.48 0.78
N GLU A 72 3.35 1.01 0.25
CA GLU A 72 4.43 1.62 1.04
C GLU A 72 3.94 2.80 1.90
N ALA A 73 3.08 3.65 1.34
CA ALA A 73 2.50 4.77 2.06
C ALA A 73 1.59 4.32 3.21
N LEU A 74 0.80 3.25 3.01
CA LEU A 74 -0.06 2.67 4.04
C LEU A 74 0.75 2.00 5.16
N ASP A 75 1.82 1.28 4.82
CA ASP A 75 2.70 0.65 5.82
C ASP A 75 3.50 1.69 6.61
N SER A 76 3.97 2.74 5.93
CA SER A 76 4.61 3.89 6.58
C SER A 76 3.65 4.59 7.56
N ALA A 77 2.39 4.75 7.16
CA ALA A 77 1.36 5.32 8.04
C ALA A 77 1.10 4.40 9.25
N ALA A 78 0.97 3.08 9.05
CA ALA A 78 0.78 2.11 10.12
C ALA A 78 1.91 2.20 11.17
N THR A 79 3.16 2.20 10.70
CA THR A 79 4.35 2.34 11.54
C THR A 79 4.36 3.66 12.31
N ALA A 80 3.93 4.76 11.69
CA ALA A 80 3.84 6.06 12.35
C ALA A 80 2.77 6.09 13.46
N TYR A 81 1.66 5.37 13.29
CA TYR A 81 0.65 5.24 14.33
C TYR A 81 1.14 4.42 15.52
N GLU A 82 1.82 3.29 15.28
CA GLU A 82 2.42 2.45 16.34
C GLU A 82 3.46 3.23 17.15
N ASN A 83 4.40 3.91 16.48
CA ASN A 83 5.42 4.70 17.16
C ASN A 83 4.82 5.82 18.04
N ARG A 84 3.69 6.42 17.63
CA ARG A 84 2.99 7.43 18.43
C ARG A 84 2.27 6.83 19.63
N GLU A 85 1.72 5.62 19.49
CA GLU A 85 1.11 4.86 20.59
C GLU A 85 2.17 4.48 21.64
N ASP A 86 3.34 4.01 21.20
CA ASP A 86 4.46 3.65 22.07
C ASP A 86 5.01 4.85 22.85
N GLN A 87 5.15 6.01 22.19
CA GLN A 87 5.57 7.25 22.85
C GLN A 87 4.55 7.75 23.88
N ASN A 88 3.26 7.51 23.66
CA ASN A 88 2.19 7.94 24.57
C ASN A 88 1.99 6.95 25.74
N THR A 89 2.55 5.73 25.64
CA THR A 89 2.50 4.71 26.70
C THR A 89 3.78 4.62 27.52
N MET A 90 4.86 5.34 27.14
CA MET A 90 6.03 5.51 28.01
C MET A 90 5.61 6.14 29.35
N PRO A 91 5.99 5.55 30.50
CA PRO A 91 5.74 6.15 31.81
C PRO A 91 6.37 7.54 31.85
N GLN A 92 5.58 8.58 32.10
CA GLN A 92 6.18 9.87 32.40
C GLN A 92 7.12 9.70 33.61
N PRO A 93 8.36 10.21 33.54
CA PRO A 93 9.18 10.28 34.74
C PRO A 93 8.40 11.07 35.79
N SER A 94 8.16 10.43 36.93
CA SER A 94 7.45 11.02 38.06
C SER A 94 8.00 12.42 38.33
N PRO A 95 7.16 13.46 38.50
CA PRO A 95 7.68 14.76 38.91
C PRO A 95 8.47 14.56 40.21
N SER A 96 9.76 14.91 40.17
CA SER A 96 10.63 14.85 41.34
C SER A 96 9.95 15.54 42.52
N PRO A 97 9.96 14.95 43.73
CA PRO A 97 9.44 15.63 44.91
C PRO A 97 10.09 17.01 45.00
N GLY A 98 9.28 18.07 44.92
CA GLY A 98 9.76 19.43 45.09
C GLY A 98 10.48 19.58 46.43
N PRO A 99 11.44 20.51 46.55
CA PRO A 99 12.17 20.69 47.79
C PRO A 99 11.19 20.94 48.94
N ALA A 100 11.32 20.13 50.01
CA ALA A 100 10.51 20.28 51.22
C ALA A 100 10.63 21.72 51.74
N PRO A 101 9.55 22.33 52.25
CA PRO A 101 9.62 23.65 52.89
C PRO A 101 10.67 23.60 54.00
N GLN A 102 11.72 24.40 53.88
CA GLN A 102 12.68 24.58 54.97
C GLN A 102 11.98 25.42 56.05
N GLU A 103 11.66 24.80 57.19
CA GLU A 103 11.32 25.52 58.41
C GLU A 103 12.53 26.39 58.79
N VAL A 104 12.33 27.71 58.73
CA VAL A 104 13.28 28.72 59.17
C VAL A 104 13.08 28.90 60.68
N PRO A 105 14.17 28.91 61.50
CA PRO A 105 14.09 28.88 62.96
C PRO A 105 13.45 30.11 63.60
#